data_AF-A0A8T1G6G4-F1
#
_entry.id   AF-A0A8T1G6G4-F1
#
_cell.length_a   1.000
_cell.length_b   1.000
_cell.length_c   1.000
_cell.angle_alpha   90.00
_cell.angle_beta   90.00
_cell.angle_gamma   90.00
#
_symmetry.space_group_name_H-M   'P 1'
#
loop_
_entity.id
_entity.type
_entity.pdbx_description
1 polymer ?
#
loop_
_entity_poly.entity_id
_entity_poly.type
_entity_poly.pdbx_seq_one_letter_code
_entity_poly.pdbx_strand_id
1 'polypeptide(L)'
;MLSVDQEQKRITEQEGQSSTSQSITPESKRRRRSSAGSNMVKELSADQKAVVKTYVSRDVGDGNIKCFYCAKEITSRNVDRWASHLRGCIKTPDDVKAQIQPIRGAASSPSATSNSTAVRTAPQTVKPDVSSTAIAAAAAVPTTIPMVAQLPTPNAMGNGYNEVFKVHVSKDYMKFNAAHFIAYKGFREKLHGHNYRLAVTITGQVGPDGYVVDFGEIKKISRVICKDLNESFLVPMNSDALKISFDGTNVHILTEDMAKFSFPKADCSLLPIVHSSAEELAIYISNQLIDAFTLVALLDRGVRKIEVSISEANQQFASYERTILA
;
A
#
# COMPACT_ATOMS: atom_id res chain seq x y z
N MET A 1 6.18 -31.21 67.97
CA MET A 1 6.13 -30.24 66.85
C MET A 1 7.55 -30.15 66.30
N LEU A 2 8.05 -31.00 65.40
CA LEU A 2 7.63 -31.42 64.05
C LEU A 2 7.52 -30.28 63.03
N SER A 3 8.34 -30.42 61.97
CA SER A 3 8.38 -29.74 60.66
C SER A 3 8.69 -28.23 60.67
N VAL A 4 9.61 -27.69 59.86
CA VAL A 4 9.66 -27.79 58.39
C VAL A 4 11.13 -27.62 57.94
N ASP A 5 11.84 -28.69 57.60
CA ASP A 5 13.17 -28.59 56.95
C ASP A 5 13.52 -29.82 56.08
N GLN A 6 12.49 -30.51 55.54
CA GLN A 6 12.69 -31.70 54.71
C GLN A 6 11.99 -31.68 53.33
N GLU A 7 11.40 -30.56 52.90
CA GLU A 7 10.71 -30.49 51.59
C GLU A 7 11.59 -29.96 50.44
N GLN A 8 12.91 -29.83 50.60
CA GLN A 8 13.81 -29.31 49.55
C GLN A 8 14.83 -30.34 49.02
N LYS A 9 14.60 -31.65 49.26
CA LYS A 9 15.53 -32.72 48.84
C LYS A 9 14.92 -33.84 47.98
N ARG A 10 13.80 -33.56 47.30
CA ARG A 10 13.31 -34.35 46.17
C ARG A 10 12.83 -33.39 45.09
N ILE A 11 13.61 -33.27 44.02
CA ILE A 11 13.33 -32.80 42.63
C ILE A 11 14.69 -32.33 42.09
N THR A 12 15.67 -33.24 42.02
CA THR A 12 16.88 -33.05 41.20
C THR A 12 17.46 -34.42 40.82
N GLU A 13 16.60 -35.36 40.43
CA GLU A 13 17.01 -36.65 39.85
C GLU A 13 15.94 -37.11 38.85
N GLN A 14 15.92 -36.47 37.68
CA GLN A 14 15.43 -37.07 36.43
C GLN A 14 15.84 -36.17 35.28
N GLU A 15 17.05 -36.36 34.78
CA GLU A 15 17.43 -36.19 33.36
C GLU A 15 18.91 -36.59 33.22
N GLY A 16 19.13 -37.89 33.20
CA GLY A 16 20.38 -38.50 32.76
C GLY A 16 20.04 -39.56 31.73
N GLN A 17 20.42 -39.31 30.48
CA GLN A 17 21.05 -40.25 29.53
C GLN A 17 20.76 -39.83 28.07
N SER A 18 21.77 -39.30 27.39
CA SER A 18 22.55 -40.08 26.41
C SER A 18 23.23 -39.14 25.42
N SER A 19 24.53 -38.93 25.63
CA SER A 19 25.49 -38.40 24.68
C SER A 19 26.01 -39.54 23.80
N THR A 20 26.09 -39.34 22.48
CA THR A 20 26.97 -40.15 21.63
C THR A 20 27.70 -39.29 20.59
N SER A 21 28.92 -39.72 20.37
CA SER A 21 30.14 -39.20 19.74
C SER A 21 30.03 -38.53 18.37
N GLN A 22 30.93 -37.56 18.16
CA GLN A 22 31.27 -36.96 16.87
C GLN A 22 32.03 -37.94 15.95
N SER A 23 31.82 -37.82 14.64
CA SER A 23 32.75 -38.25 13.59
C SER A 23 32.76 -37.23 12.44
N ILE A 24 33.90 -37.14 11.74
CA ILE A 24 34.35 -36.03 10.90
C ILE A 24 34.31 -36.40 9.38
N THR A 25 34.06 -35.38 8.53
CA THR A 25 34.29 -35.20 7.06
C THR A 25 33.36 -35.88 6.01
N PRO A 26 33.33 -35.41 4.72
CA PRO A 26 33.52 -34.05 4.15
C PRO A 26 32.44 -33.62 3.10
N GLU A 27 32.51 -32.35 2.68
CA GLU A 27 31.98 -31.70 1.46
C GLU A 27 30.87 -32.37 0.60
N SER A 28 29.77 -31.62 0.38
CA SER A 28 29.14 -31.60 -0.95
C SER A 28 28.54 -30.23 -1.31
N LYS A 29 29.12 -29.62 -2.35
CA LYS A 29 28.56 -28.50 -3.11
C LYS A 29 27.20 -28.90 -3.69
N ARG A 30 26.13 -28.14 -3.44
CA ARG A 30 25.00 -28.08 -4.38
C ARG A 30 24.26 -26.74 -4.38
N ARG A 31 24.68 -25.92 -5.35
CA ARG A 31 23.89 -25.05 -6.24
C ARG A 31 22.73 -24.25 -5.63
N ARG A 32 22.97 -22.93 -5.52
CA ARG A 32 21.96 -21.87 -5.68
C ARG A 32 21.07 -22.17 -6.89
N ARG A 33 19.77 -22.35 -6.67
CA ARG A 33 18.75 -22.14 -7.70
C ARG A 33 18.06 -20.82 -7.41
N SER A 34 18.50 -19.77 -8.08
CA SER A 34 17.73 -18.54 -8.25
C SER A 34 16.54 -18.85 -9.15
N SER A 35 15.33 -18.96 -8.58
CA SER A 35 14.12 -18.90 -9.39
C SER A 35 13.91 -17.45 -9.81
N ALA A 36 14.36 -17.13 -11.02
CA ALA A 36 13.92 -15.96 -11.75
C ALA A 36 12.41 -16.11 -12.00
N GLY A 37 11.62 -15.33 -11.26
CA GLY A 37 10.17 -15.25 -11.37
C GLY A 37 9.74 -13.79 -11.33
N SER A 38 9.65 -13.19 -12.52
CA SER A 38 9.03 -11.91 -12.90
C SER A 38 8.54 -10.98 -11.77
N ASN A 39 9.43 -10.08 -11.35
CA ASN A 39 9.07 -8.83 -10.68
C ASN A 39 8.36 -7.90 -11.69
N MET A 40 7.08 -7.58 -11.48
CA MET A 40 6.51 -6.34 -12.04
C MET A 40 5.65 -5.62 -11.00
N VAL A 41 6.29 -5.24 -9.89
CA VAL A 41 5.90 -4.01 -9.21
C VAL A 41 6.47 -2.88 -10.06
N LYS A 42 5.62 -2.18 -10.83
CA LYS A 42 6.09 -1.02 -11.58
C LYS A 42 6.30 0.13 -10.59
N GLU A 43 7.56 0.34 -10.19
CA GLU A 43 8.04 1.51 -9.47
C GLU A 43 7.93 2.75 -10.38
N LEU A 44 7.81 3.94 -9.79
CA LEU A 44 7.98 5.18 -10.55
C LEU A 44 9.38 5.22 -11.17
N SER A 45 9.48 5.66 -12.42
CA SER A 45 10.79 5.87 -13.05
C SER A 45 11.58 6.95 -12.30
N ALA A 46 12.89 7.05 -12.54
CA ALA A 46 13.73 8.10 -11.97
C ALA A 46 13.18 9.50 -12.30
N ASP A 47 12.73 9.69 -13.53
CA ASP A 47 12.14 10.95 -14.00
C ASP A 47 10.83 11.26 -13.28
N GLN A 48 9.96 10.27 -13.10
CA GLN A 48 8.71 10.44 -12.35
C GLN A 48 8.97 10.76 -10.87
N LYS A 49 9.96 10.11 -10.25
CA LYS A 49 10.40 10.44 -8.88
C LYS A 49 10.98 11.86 -8.80
N ALA A 50 11.62 12.37 -9.86
CA ALA A 50 12.08 13.76 -9.93
C ALA A 50 10.90 14.74 -10.02
N VAL A 51 9.91 14.45 -10.88
CA VAL A 51 8.67 15.25 -11.00
C VAL A 51 7.91 15.29 -9.67
N VAL A 52 7.80 14.18 -8.95
CA VAL A 52 7.15 14.17 -7.62
C VAL A 52 7.85 15.11 -6.64
N LYS A 53 9.19 15.15 -6.65
CA LYS A 53 9.98 16.02 -5.77
C LYS A 53 9.77 17.51 -6.06
N THR A 54 9.38 17.90 -7.27
CA THR A 54 9.10 19.32 -7.60
C THR A 54 7.75 19.81 -7.07
N TYR A 55 6.86 18.91 -6.62
CA TYR A 55 5.52 19.26 -6.14
C TYR A 55 5.33 19.05 -4.62
N VAL A 56 6.43 18.92 -3.89
CA VAL A 56 6.44 18.85 -2.43
C VAL A 56 7.45 19.84 -1.85
N SER A 57 7.12 20.48 -0.73
CA SER A 57 8.08 21.29 0.04
C SER A 57 8.80 20.42 1.03
N ARG A 58 10.04 20.81 1.35
CA ARG A 58 10.80 20.25 2.47
C ARG A 58 11.17 21.39 3.40
N ASP A 59 10.67 21.35 4.63
CA ASP A 59 10.99 22.37 5.62
C ASP A 59 12.46 22.19 6.08
N VAL A 60 13.20 23.30 6.12
CA VAL A 60 14.67 23.32 6.27
C VAL A 60 15.14 22.90 7.68
N GLY A 61 14.24 22.79 8.66
CA GLY A 61 14.55 22.35 10.03
C GLY A 61 14.09 20.93 10.38
N ASP A 62 12.86 20.57 10.02
CA ASP A 62 12.22 19.34 10.52
C ASP A 62 12.29 18.13 9.58
N GLY A 63 12.62 18.37 8.31
CA GLY A 63 12.60 17.34 7.27
C GLY A 63 11.18 16.91 6.86
N ASN A 64 10.16 17.61 7.35
CA ASN A 64 8.75 17.36 7.03
C ASN A 64 8.50 17.68 5.56
N ILE A 65 7.77 16.79 4.90
CA ILE A 65 7.41 16.90 3.49
C ILE A 65 5.97 17.38 3.43
N LYS A 66 5.66 18.46 2.69
CA LYS A 66 4.27 18.92 2.52
C LYS A 66 3.89 18.95 1.05
N CYS A 67 2.64 18.62 0.76
CA CYS A 67 2.08 18.75 -0.58
C CYS A 67 1.95 20.24 -0.96
N PHE A 68 2.49 20.65 -2.11
CA PHE A 68 2.36 22.05 -2.59
C PHE A 68 0.91 22.50 -2.78
N TYR A 69 0.01 21.58 -3.14
CA TYR A 69 -1.36 21.94 -3.50
C TYR A 69 -2.31 22.03 -2.29
N CYS A 70 -2.18 21.14 -1.31
CA CYS A 70 -3.06 21.11 -0.15
C CYS A 70 -2.40 21.52 1.16
N ALA A 71 -1.09 21.78 1.17
CA ALA A 71 -0.27 22.10 2.34
C ALA A 71 -0.31 21.04 3.46
N LYS A 72 -0.92 19.86 3.23
CA LYS A 72 -0.91 18.75 4.18
C LYS A 72 0.48 18.14 4.25
N GLU A 73 0.88 17.83 5.47
CA GLU A 73 2.10 17.08 5.74
C GLU A 73 1.96 15.62 5.29
N ILE A 74 2.99 15.11 4.62
CA ILE A 74 3.14 13.74 4.17
C ILE A 74 4.20 13.10 5.07
N THR A 75 3.76 12.24 5.98
CA THR A 75 4.59 11.69 7.07
C THR A 75 5.65 10.68 6.59
N SER A 76 5.44 10.06 5.43
CA SER A 76 6.40 9.10 4.86
C SER A 76 7.57 9.81 4.18
N ARG A 77 8.78 9.25 4.29
CA ARG A 77 9.97 9.70 3.53
C ARG A 77 10.08 9.07 2.14
N ASN A 78 9.15 8.20 1.76
CA ASN A 78 9.15 7.49 0.49
C ASN A 78 8.51 8.34 -0.63
N VAL A 79 9.26 8.61 -1.70
CA VAL A 79 8.79 9.39 -2.86
C VAL A 79 7.55 8.77 -3.52
N ASP A 80 7.41 7.44 -3.51
CA ASP A 80 6.22 6.78 -4.07
C ASP A 80 4.94 7.10 -3.25
N ARG A 81 5.08 7.34 -1.93
CA ARG A 81 3.98 7.79 -1.07
C ARG A 81 3.62 9.24 -1.33
N TRP A 82 4.61 10.09 -1.59
CA TRP A 82 4.38 11.47 -2.00
C TRP A 82 3.57 11.52 -3.29
N ALA A 83 3.94 10.68 -4.27
CA ALA A 83 3.21 10.53 -5.51
C ALA A 83 1.78 10.02 -5.30
N SER A 84 1.59 9.06 -4.38
CA SER A 84 0.25 8.56 -4.02
C SER A 84 -0.63 9.67 -3.43
N HIS A 85 -0.08 10.46 -2.52
CA HIS A 85 -0.76 11.62 -1.97
C HIS A 85 -1.12 12.63 -3.05
N LEU A 86 -0.19 13.00 -3.93
CA LEU A 86 -0.43 13.95 -5.03
C LEU A 86 -1.53 13.44 -5.98
N ARG A 87 -1.54 12.13 -6.30
CA ARG A 87 -2.62 11.54 -7.12
C ARG A 87 -3.99 11.58 -6.42
N GLY A 88 -4.03 11.32 -5.11
CA GLY A 88 -5.26 11.37 -4.30
C GLY A 88 -5.69 12.78 -3.87
N CYS A 89 -4.83 13.79 -4.07
CA CYS A 89 -5.11 15.15 -3.64
C CYS A 89 -6.02 15.87 -4.64
N ILE A 90 -7.21 16.28 -4.19
CA ILE A 90 -8.22 17.01 -4.99
C ILE A 90 -7.64 18.30 -5.60
N LYS A 91 -6.75 18.99 -4.87
CA LYS A 91 -6.15 20.25 -5.33
C LYS A 91 -5.00 20.09 -6.32
N THR A 92 -4.53 18.85 -6.54
CA THR A 92 -3.45 18.60 -7.51
C THR A 92 -4.05 18.58 -8.92
N PRO A 93 -3.51 19.38 -9.87
CA PRO A 93 -3.94 19.38 -11.27
C PRO A 93 -3.79 18.02 -11.97
N ASP A 94 -4.68 17.71 -12.90
CA ASP A 94 -4.73 16.39 -13.54
C ASP A 94 -3.54 16.12 -14.49
N ASP A 95 -2.94 17.16 -15.07
CA ASP A 95 -1.70 17.08 -15.84
C ASP A 95 -0.51 16.65 -14.98
N VAL A 96 -0.45 17.12 -13.73
CA VAL A 96 0.55 16.70 -12.75
C VAL A 96 0.30 15.26 -12.34
N LYS A 97 -0.96 14.88 -12.08
CA LYS A 97 -1.34 13.49 -11.77
C LYS A 97 -0.95 12.54 -12.90
N ALA A 98 -1.13 12.94 -14.16
CA ALA A 98 -0.79 12.15 -15.33
C ALA A 98 0.73 11.88 -15.44
N GLN A 99 1.56 12.87 -15.14
CA GLN A 99 3.03 12.74 -15.18
C GLN A 99 3.58 11.75 -14.14
N ILE A 100 2.87 11.58 -13.02
CA ILE A 100 3.27 10.70 -11.91
C ILE A 100 2.50 9.38 -11.87
N GLN A 101 1.84 9.01 -12.97
CA GLN A 101 1.20 7.69 -13.11
C GLN A 101 2.27 6.59 -13.28
N PRO A 102 2.22 5.48 -12.53
CA PRO A 102 3.13 4.35 -12.76
C PRO A 102 3.04 3.89 -14.22
N ILE A 103 4.20 3.69 -14.88
CA ILE A 103 4.25 3.26 -16.28
C ILE A 103 3.40 1.99 -16.43
N ARG A 104 2.35 1.99 -17.26
CA ARG A 104 1.71 0.74 -17.71
C ARG A 104 2.47 0.29 -18.96
N GLY A 105 3.30 -0.74 -18.86
CA GLY A 105 3.82 -1.45 -20.04
C GLY A 105 2.69 -1.74 -21.03
N ALA A 106 2.72 -1.05 -22.17
CA ALA A 106 1.80 -1.24 -23.27
C ALA A 106 2.30 -2.41 -24.11
N ALA A 107 1.41 -3.35 -24.42
CA ALA A 107 1.56 -4.17 -25.59
C ALA A 107 1.33 -3.27 -26.81
N SER A 108 2.39 -2.91 -27.50
CA SER A 108 2.32 -2.28 -28.82
C SER A 108 2.68 -3.34 -29.87
N SER A 109 1.70 -3.74 -30.68
CA SER A 109 1.95 -4.35 -31.99
C SER A 109 1.73 -3.30 -33.08
N PRO A 110 2.50 -3.32 -34.18
CA PRO A 110 2.64 -2.19 -35.08
C PRO A 110 1.61 -2.21 -36.21
N SER A 111 1.25 -1.02 -36.70
CA SER A 111 0.79 -0.83 -38.08
C SER A 111 1.37 0.48 -38.59
N ALA A 112 2.14 0.39 -39.67
CA ALA A 112 2.77 1.49 -40.36
C ALA A 112 2.10 1.70 -41.72
N THR A 113 1.80 2.95 -42.06
CA THR A 113 2.00 3.61 -43.38
C THR A 113 1.44 5.06 -43.25
N SER A 114 2.31 6.08 -43.19
CA SER A 114 2.73 6.99 -44.29
C SER A 114 1.56 7.79 -44.89
N ASN A 115 1.55 9.12 -45.04
CA ASN A 115 2.58 10.11 -45.38
C ASN A 115 2.18 11.52 -44.91
N SER A 116 3.16 12.40 -44.72
CA SER A 116 3.00 13.85 -44.87
C SER A 116 4.26 14.41 -45.51
N THR A 117 4.10 15.16 -46.60
CA THR A 117 5.18 15.94 -47.21
C THR A 117 4.64 17.31 -47.60
N ALA A 118 5.40 18.33 -47.23
CA ALA A 118 5.12 19.73 -47.49
C ALA A 118 5.54 20.15 -48.92
N VAL A 119 4.72 21.02 -49.50
CA VAL A 119 5.03 22.22 -50.33
C VAL A 119 6.16 22.14 -51.38
N ARG A 120 5.77 22.27 -52.65
CA ARG A 120 6.42 23.17 -53.63
C ARG A 120 5.53 23.47 -54.85
N THR A 121 5.87 24.56 -55.51
CA THR A 121 5.05 25.51 -56.29
C THR A 121 4.95 25.22 -57.80
N ALA A 122 3.97 25.91 -58.44
CA ALA A 122 3.91 26.40 -59.83
C ALA A 122 3.15 25.58 -60.93
N PRO A 123 2.60 26.23 -61.99
CA PRO A 123 1.16 26.18 -62.30
C PRO A 123 0.81 25.90 -63.78
N GLN A 124 -0.48 26.12 -64.13
CA GLN A 124 -1.13 26.18 -65.47
C GLN A 124 -1.76 24.84 -65.92
N THR A 125 -2.98 24.71 -66.44
CA THR A 125 -3.77 25.55 -67.39
C THR A 125 -5.29 25.25 -67.32
N VAL A 126 -6.11 26.33 -67.35
CA VAL A 126 -7.36 26.56 -68.14
C VAL A 126 -8.43 25.45 -68.33
N LYS A 127 -9.59 25.62 -67.62
CA LYS A 127 -11.04 25.72 -68.03
C LYS A 127 -11.57 25.11 -69.36
N PRO A 128 -12.92 24.97 -69.58
CA PRO A 128 -14.10 25.11 -68.68
C PRO A 128 -15.22 24.04 -68.85
N ASP A 129 -16.25 24.17 -67.98
CA ASP A 129 -17.71 23.94 -68.15
C ASP A 129 -18.28 22.63 -68.75
N VAL A 130 -19.29 22.06 -68.08
CA VAL A 130 -20.72 22.32 -68.39
C VAL A 130 -21.60 21.48 -67.44
N SER A 131 -22.58 22.14 -66.85
CA SER A 131 -23.72 21.61 -66.09
C SER A 131 -24.65 20.72 -66.90
N SER A 132 -25.21 19.67 -66.30
CA SER A 132 -26.57 19.22 -66.65
C SER A 132 -27.27 18.50 -65.50
N THR A 133 -28.32 19.14 -65.02
CA THR A 133 -29.44 18.64 -64.21
C THR A 133 -30.32 17.65 -64.97
N ALA A 134 -30.82 16.61 -64.30
CA ALA A 134 -32.20 16.06 -64.44
C ALA A 134 -32.37 14.87 -63.45
N ILE A 135 -33.16 15.00 -62.38
CA ILE A 135 -34.59 14.61 -62.24
C ILE A 135 -34.83 13.11 -61.94
N ALA A 136 -35.27 12.89 -60.69
CA ALA A 136 -36.27 11.96 -60.16
C ALA A 136 -36.25 10.45 -60.50
N ALA A 137 -36.18 9.63 -59.45
CA ALA A 137 -37.13 8.55 -59.20
C ALA A 137 -37.08 8.12 -57.71
N ALA A 138 -38.25 8.06 -57.08
CA ALA A 138 -38.44 7.58 -55.73
C ALA A 138 -38.38 6.03 -55.67
N ALA A 139 -37.69 5.47 -54.67
CA ALA A 139 -38.00 4.15 -54.13
C ALA A 139 -37.31 3.89 -52.79
N ALA A 140 -38.13 3.45 -51.83
CA ALA A 140 -37.83 2.51 -50.74
C ALA A 140 -36.81 2.90 -49.65
N VAL A 141 -37.37 3.10 -48.46
CA VAL A 141 -36.71 3.00 -47.15
C VAL A 141 -36.23 1.55 -46.92
N PRO A 142 -35.03 1.37 -46.36
CA PRO A 142 -34.89 0.42 -45.26
C PRO A 142 -34.35 1.12 -44.02
N THR A 143 -35.13 1.01 -42.95
CA THR A 143 -34.81 1.43 -41.60
C THR A 143 -33.64 0.60 -41.08
N THR A 144 -32.42 1.09 -41.20
CA THR A 144 -31.29 0.54 -40.45
C THR A 144 -31.35 1.09 -39.03
N ILE A 145 -31.82 0.25 -38.11
CA ILE A 145 -31.68 0.42 -36.67
C ILE A 145 -30.17 0.57 -36.37
N PRO A 146 -29.71 1.62 -35.67
CA PRO A 146 -28.32 1.66 -35.23
C PRO A 146 -28.15 0.54 -34.21
N MET A 147 -27.28 -0.41 -34.55
CA MET A 147 -26.86 -1.48 -33.66
C MET A 147 -26.21 -0.81 -32.44
N VAL A 148 -26.94 -0.73 -31.34
CA VAL A 148 -26.41 -0.32 -30.05
C VAL A 148 -25.26 -1.26 -29.76
N ALA A 149 -24.04 -0.71 -29.67
CA ALA A 149 -22.88 -1.45 -29.20
C ALA A 149 -23.24 -2.07 -27.84
N GLN A 150 -23.39 -3.40 -27.81
CA GLN A 150 -23.68 -4.12 -26.59
C GLN A 150 -22.54 -3.84 -25.60
N LEU A 151 -22.90 -3.15 -24.52
CA LEU A 151 -22.05 -3.04 -23.33
C LEU A 151 -21.63 -4.45 -22.92
N PRO A 152 -20.38 -4.66 -22.46
CA PRO A 152 -19.93 -5.97 -22.00
C PRO A 152 -20.90 -6.43 -20.91
N THR A 153 -21.58 -7.55 -21.15
CA THR A 153 -22.46 -8.16 -20.16
C THR A 153 -21.64 -8.52 -18.92
N PRO A 154 -22.12 -8.22 -17.70
CA PRO A 154 -21.46 -8.67 -16.48
C PRO A 154 -21.51 -10.19 -16.41
N ASN A 155 -20.46 -10.78 -15.84
CA ASN A 155 -20.25 -12.22 -15.66
C ASN A 155 -21.57 -13.00 -15.41
N ALA A 156 -21.78 -14.05 -16.22
CA ALA A 156 -22.93 -14.95 -16.16
C ALA A 156 -22.95 -15.91 -14.94
N MET A 157 -22.41 -15.49 -13.80
CA MET A 157 -22.47 -16.25 -12.54
C MET A 157 -23.50 -15.68 -11.53
N GLY A 158 -24.10 -14.52 -11.81
CA GLY A 158 -24.99 -13.86 -10.85
C GLY A 158 -26.42 -14.41 -10.86
N ASN A 159 -26.70 -15.41 -10.02
CA ASN A 159 -28.06 -15.76 -9.63
C ASN A 159 -28.56 -14.75 -8.59
N GLY A 160 -29.31 -13.70 -8.94
CA GLY A 160 -30.24 -12.93 -8.06
C GLY A 160 -29.81 -12.45 -6.64
N TYR A 161 -28.59 -12.68 -6.18
CA TYR A 161 -28.10 -12.42 -4.82
C TYR A 161 -26.99 -11.37 -4.84
N ASN A 162 -26.85 -10.62 -3.74
CA ASN A 162 -25.68 -9.74 -3.51
C ASN A 162 -24.45 -10.62 -3.19
N GLU A 163 -23.81 -11.15 -4.22
CA GLU A 163 -22.58 -11.93 -4.06
C GLU A 163 -21.42 -11.03 -3.65
N VAL A 164 -20.75 -11.40 -2.55
CA VAL A 164 -19.53 -10.75 -2.07
C VAL A 164 -18.44 -11.79 -1.91
N PHE A 165 -17.26 -11.46 -2.42
CA PHE A 165 -16.07 -12.28 -2.34
C PHE A 165 -15.09 -11.67 -1.36
N LYS A 166 -14.35 -12.52 -0.64
CA LYS A 166 -13.28 -12.11 0.26
C LYS A 166 -11.95 -12.55 -0.32
N VAL A 167 -11.00 -11.62 -0.42
CA VAL A 167 -9.61 -11.90 -0.75
C VAL A 167 -8.75 -11.60 0.48
N HIS A 168 -7.96 -12.57 0.92
CA HIS A 168 -7.12 -12.46 2.11
C HIS A 168 -5.64 -12.65 1.74
N VAL A 169 -4.79 -11.74 2.23
CA VAL A 169 -3.35 -11.79 2.02
C VAL A 169 -2.64 -11.69 3.36
N SER A 170 -1.90 -12.75 3.68
CA SER A 170 -0.90 -12.80 4.74
C SER A 170 0.34 -13.52 4.20
N LYS A 171 1.50 -12.88 4.32
CA LYS A 171 2.79 -13.39 3.81
C LYS A 171 3.91 -13.05 4.78
N ASP A 172 4.98 -13.86 4.77
CA ASP A 172 6.09 -13.70 5.73
C ASP A 172 6.85 -12.38 5.64
N TYR A 173 6.77 -11.68 4.50
CA TYR A 173 7.35 -10.34 4.34
C TYR A 173 6.37 -9.20 4.66
N MET A 174 5.12 -9.50 5.01
CA MET A 174 4.15 -8.54 5.54
C MET A 174 4.32 -8.49 7.07
N LYS A 175 5.50 -8.05 7.49
CA LYS A 175 5.90 -7.96 8.89
C LYS A 175 6.80 -6.75 9.11
N PHE A 176 6.81 -6.23 10.32
CA PHE A 176 7.74 -5.20 10.76
C PHE A 176 8.17 -5.47 12.19
N ASN A 177 9.45 -5.28 12.47
CA ASN A 177 9.98 -5.43 13.83
C ASN A 177 10.09 -4.03 14.43
N ALA A 178 9.44 -3.77 15.56
CA ALA A 178 9.44 -2.44 16.16
C ALA A 178 9.49 -2.52 17.69
N ALA A 179 10.11 -1.51 18.28
CA ALA A 179 10.10 -1.29 19.71
C ALA A 179 8.94 -0.39 20.10
N HIS A 180 8.35 -0.62 21.27
CA HIS A 180 7.28 0.21 21.81
C HIS A 180 7.15 0.01 23.33
N PHE A 181 6.27 0.80 23.93
CA PHE A 181 5.64 0.49 25.20
C PHE A 181 4.27 1.16 25.24
N ILE A 182 3.31 0.50 25.86
CA ILE A 182 1.99 1.01 26.19
C ILE A 182 2.07 1.90 27.43
N ALA A 183 1.46 3.07 27.30
CA ALA A 183 1.19 3.97 28.41
C ALA A 183 -0.21 4.55 28.25
N TYR A 184 -0.97 4.52 29.34
CA TYR A 184 -2.26 5.20 29.50
C TYR A 184 -2.36 5.68 30.94
N LYS A 185 -3.37 6.46 31.29
CA LYS A 185 -3.47 7.07 32.63
C LYS A 185 -3.32 6.05 33.76
N GLY A 186 -2.32 6.23 34.61
CA GLY A 186 -2.02 5.36 35.75
C GLY A 186 -1.31 4.04 35.40
N PHE A 187 -0.90 3.84 34.15
CA PHE A 187 -0.20 2.62 33.73
C PHE A 187 0.88 2.89 32.67
N ARG A 188 2.02 2.23 32.83
CA ARG A 188 3.10 2.22 31.84
C ARG A 188 3.84 0.90 31.92
N GLU A 189 3.90 0.17 30.81
CA GLU A 189 4.71 -1.05 30.72
C GLU A 189 6.16 -0.74 30.34
N LYS A 190 7.09 -1.67 30.58
CA LYS A 190 8.51 -1.49 30.22
C LYS A 190 8.70 -1.50 28.70
N LEU A 191 9.71 -0.75 28.23
CA LEU A 191 10.17 -0.77 26.84
C LEU A 191 10.52 -2.20 26.42
N HIS A 192 9.96 -2.63 25.29
CA HIS A 192 10.24 -3.90 24.65
C HIS A 192 9.93 -3.79 23.14
N GLY A 193 9.72 -4.91 22.45
CA GLY A 193 9.32 -4.88 21.05
C GLY A 193 8.75 -6.19 20.54
N HIS A 194 8.18 -6.15 19.34
CA HIS A 194 7.52 -7.27 18.70
C HIS A 194 7.95 -7.44 17.24
N ASN A 195 7.79 -8.66 16.75
CA ASN A 195 7.83 -8.99 15.33
C ASN A 195 6.39 -8.94 14.79
N TYR A 196 5.87 -7.74 14.56
CA TYR A 196 4.49 -7.54 14.14
C TYR A 196 4.23 -8.20 12.78
N ARG A 197 3.10 -8.89 12.65
CA ARG A 197 2.63 -9.46 11.37
C ARG A 197 1.35 -8.77 10.92
N LEU A 198 1.31 -8.40 9.64
CA LEU A 198 0.18 -7.79 8.96
C LEU A 198 -0.55 -8.82 8.10
N ALA A 199 -1.87 -8.86 8.23
CA ALA A 199 -2.76 -9.48 7.24
C ALA A 199 -3.81 -8.47 6.76
N VAL A 200 -4.20 -8.58 5.50
CA VAL A 200 -5.21 -7.71 4.89
C VAL A 200 -6.27 -8.57 4.23
N THR A 201 -7.53 -8.29 4.56
CA THR A 201 -8.70 -8.89 3.89
C THR A 201 -9.50 -7.79 3.21
N ILE A 202 -9.83 -7.96 1.93
CA ILE A 202 -10.69 -7.05 1.18
C ILE A 202 -11.94 -7.82 0.75
N THR A 203 -13.12 -7.24 0.99
CA THR A 203 -14.41 -7.80 0.59
C THR A 203 -15.06 -6.92 -0.47
N GLY A 204 -15.52 -7.51 -1.58
CA GLY A 204 -16.15 -6.79 -2.68
C GLY A 204 -16.73 -7.70 -3.75
N GLN A 205 -17.14 -7.11 -4.87
CA GLN A 205 -17.61 -7.85 -6.04
C GLN A 205 -16.44 -8.28 -6.92
N VAL A 206 -16.62 -9.37 -7.68
CA VAL A 206 -15.67 -9.76 -8.72
C VAL A 206 -15.92 -8.91 -9.96
N GLY A 207 -14.90 -8.15 -10.37
CA GLY A 207 -14.93 -7.34 -11.58
C GLY A 207 -14.93 -8.18 -12.86
N PRO A 208 -15.08 -7.53 -14.03
CA PRO A 208 -15.04 -8.20 -15.33
C PRO A 208 -13.68 -8.86 -15.64
N ASP A 209 -12.63 -8.45 -14.93
CA ASP A 209 -11.29 -9.04 -14.97
C ASP A 209 -11.14 -10.31 -14.12
N GLY A 210 -12.19 -10.72 -13.40
CA GLY A 210 -12.19 -11.90 -12.55
C GLY A 210 -11.62 -11.68 -11.14
N TYR A 211 -11.35 -10.44 -10.73
CA TYR A 211 -10.79 -10.13 -9.41
C TYR A 211 -11.67 -9.18 -8.60
N VAL A 212 -11.60 -9.31 -7.26
CA VAL A 212 -12.05 -8.25 -6.35
C VAL A 212 -11.02 -7.12 -6.35
N VAL A 213 -9.78 -7.47 -6.01
CA VAL A 213 -8.57 -6.64 -6.11
C VAL A 213 -7.40 -7.58 -6.44
N ASP A 214 -6.41 -7.11 -7.18
CA ASP A 214 -5.22 -7.90 -7.48
C ASP A 214 -4.40 -8.14 -6.19
N PHE A 215 -4.10 -9.40 -5.88
CA PHE A 215 -3.25 -9.77 -4.76
C PHE A 215 -1.87 -9.08 -4.81
N GLY A 216 -1.33 -8.83 -6.00
CA GLY A 216 -0.07 -8.12 -6.22
C GLY A 216 -0.10 -6.68 -5.68
N GLU A 217 -1.23 -5.99 -5.83
CA GLU A 217 -1.40 -4.62 -5.32
C GLU A 217 -1.43 -4.60 -3.79
N ILE A 218 -2.21 -5.51 -3.18
CA ILE A 218 -2.26 -5.66 -1.72
C ILE A 218 -0.85 -5.92 -1.18
N LYS A 219 -0.13 -6.90 -1.75
CA LYS A 219 1.24 -7.24 -1.34
C LYS A 219 2.21 -6.06 -1.48
N LYS A 220 2.15 -5.32 -2.58
CA LYS A 220 3.01 -4.17 -2.85
C LYS A 220 2.80 -3.09 -1.80
N ILE A 221 1.55 -2.69 -1.57
CA ILE A 221 1.20 -1.62 -0.63
C ILE A 221 1.55 -2.03 0.80
N SER A 222 1.13 -3.23 1.22
CA SER A 222 1.44 -3.75 2.56
C SER A 222 2.94 -3.82 2.82
N ARG A 223 3.75 -4.25 1.85
CA ARG A 223 5.21 -4.28 1.99
C ARG A 223 5.79 -2.88 2.23
N VAL A 224 5.30 -1.87 1.53
CA VAL A 224 5.77 -0.48 1.73
C VAL A 224 5.40 0.01 3.12
N ILE A 225 4.16 -0.22 3.56
CA ILE A 225 3.71 0.16 4.91
C ILE A 225 4.55 -0.52 5.99
N CYS A 226 4.76 -1.85 5.90
CA CYS A 226 5.59 -2.57 6.86
C CYS A 226 7.04 -2.07 6.86
N LYS A 227 7.61 -1.77 5.68
CA LYS A 227 8.97 -1.24 5.58
C LYS A 227 9.11 0.12 6.27
N ASP A 228 8.10 0.98 6.16
CA ASP A 228 8.10 2.31 6.79
C ASP A 228 8.10 2.22 8.34
N LEU A 229 7.57 1.12 8.92
CA LEU A 229 7.50 0.89 10.37
C LEU A 229 8.65 0.03 10.91
N ASN A 230 9.36 -0.69 10.05
CA ASN A 230 10.36 -1.67 10.44
C ASN A 230 11.60 -1.00 11.04
N GLU A 231 12.19 -1.65 12.05
CA GLU A 231 13.40 -1.20 12.75
C GLU A 231 13.25 0.20 13.34
N SER A 232 12.09 0.49 13.94
CA SER A 232 11.82 1.78 14.57
C SER A 232 11.20 1.62 15.96
N PHE A 233 11.31 2.68 16.77
CA PHE A 233 10.49 2.89 17.95
C PHE A 233 9.18 3.58 17.56
N LEU A 234 8.04 2.99 17.94
CA LEU A 234 6.71 3.54 17.63
C LEU A 234 6.36 4.65 18.63
N VAL A 235 6.23 5.88 18.14
CA VAL A 235 5.88 7.05 18.96
C VAL A 235 4.41 7.40 18.75
N PRO A 236 3.52 7.20 19.76
CA PRO A 236 2.12 7.58 19.66
C PRO A 236 1.95 9.08 19.90
N MET A 237 1.99 9.87 18.82
CA MET A 237 2.02 11.34 18.86
C MET A 237 0.78 11.98 19.49
N ASN A 238 -0.34 11.25 19.56
CA ASN A 238 -1.59 11.75 20.13
C ASN A 238 -1.84 11.21 21.54
N SER A 239 -0.83 10.60 22.18
CA SER A 239 -0.96 10.06 23.54
C SER A 239 -1.33 11.15 24.55
N ASP A 240 -2.30 10.86 25.42
CA ASP A 240 -2.69 11.72 26.53
C ASP A 240 -1.94 11.39 27.85
N ALA A 241 -1.12 10.33 27.84
CA ALA A 241 -0.30 9.88 28.97
C ALA A 241 1.20 10.18 28.80
N LEU A 242 1.62 10.63 27.61
CA LEU A 242 3.02 10.93 27.30
C LEU A 242 3.23 12.41 26.96
N LYS A 243 4.24 13.01 27.58
CA LYS A 243 4.76 14.31 27.15
C LYS A 243 5.89 14.09 26.15
N ILE A 244 5.59 14.32 24.88
CA ILE A 244 6.52 14.13 23.77
C ILE A 244 7.06 15.49 23.35
N SER A 245 8.38 15.61 23.28
CA SER A 245 9.08 16.80 22.81
C SER A 245 10.23 16.42 21.90
N PHE A 246 10.76 17.39 21.16
CA PHE A 246 11.84 17.17 20.20
C PHE A 246 12.95 18.17 20.47
N ASP A 247 14.18 17.71 20.25
CA ASP A 247 15.29 18.62 19.93
C ASP A 247 15.69 18.42 18.45
N GLY A 248 16.82 19.00 18.03
CA GLY A 248 17.29 18.89 16.65
C GLY A 248 17.64 17.47 16.19
N THR A 249 17.87 16.52 17.11
CA THR A 249 18.34 15.16 16.78
C THR A 249 17.45 14.05 17.34
N ASN A 250 16.74 14.29 18.44
CA ASN A 250 16.09 13.27 19.27
C ASN A 250 14.61 13.58 19.54
N VAL A 251 13.88 12.50 19.78
CA VAL A 251 12.56 12.49 20.41
C VAL A 251 12.76 12.24 21.90
N HIS A 252 12.17 13.09 22.74
CA HIS A 252 12.17 12.95 24.19
C HIS A 252 10.77 12.63 24.70
N ILE A 253 10.65 11.61 25.53
CA ILE A 253 9.38 11.15 26.09
C ILE A 253 9.49 11.18 27.62
N LEU A 254 8.58 11.91 28.25
CA LEU A 254 8.37 11.93 29.69
C LEU A 254 7.02 11.29 30.02
N THR A 255 7.05 10.26 30.86
CA THR A 255 5.87 9.48 31.29
C THR A 255 5.30 10.04 32.60
N GLU A 256 4.08 9.62 32.97
CA GLU A 256 3.43 10.04 34.22
C GLU A 256 4.21 9.62 35.49
N ASP A 257 4.91 8.48 35.46
CA ASP A 257 5.78 8.00 36.54
C ASP A 257 7.17 8.68 36.55
N MET A 258 7.33 9.78 35.81
CA MET A 258 8.55 10.59 35.70
C MET A 258 9.75 9.89 35.03
N ALA A 259 9.56 8.71 34.44
CA ALA A 259 10.58 8.08 33.62
C ALA A 259 10.83 8.90 32.33
N LYS A 260 12.07 8.85 31.85
CA LYS A 260 12.53 9.63 30.70
C LYS A 260 13.16 8.70 29.67
N PHE A 261 12.76 8.88 28.42
CA PHE A 261 13.34 8.20 27.27
C PHE A 261 13.81 9.24 26.25
N SER A 262 14.93 8.96 25.59
CA SER A 262 15.45 9.79 24.50
C SER A 262 15.94 8.86 23.39
N PHE A 263 15.42 9.06 22.18
CA PHE A 263 15.74 8.26 21.01
C PHE A 263 16.12 9.18 19.84
N PRO A 264 17.07 8.81 18.97
CA PRO A 264 17.31 9.54 17.73
C PRO A 264 16.02 9.64 16.90
N LYS A 265 15.70 10.82 16.35
CA LYS A 265 14.53 11.05 15.50
C LYS A 265 14.52 10.14 14.26
N ALA A 266 15.69 9.72 13.80
CA ALA A 266 15.85 8.80 12.67
C ALA A 266 15.39 7.36 12.99
N ASP A 267 15.35 6.99 14.27
CA ASP A 267 15.01 5.65 14.75
C ASP A 267 13.54 5.57 15.20
N CYS A 268 12.77 6.65 15.03
CA CYS A 268 11.39 6.75 15.48
C CYS A 268 10.40 6.81 14.31
N SER A 269 9.31 6.06 14.44
CA SER A 269 8.11 6.23 13.63
C SER A 269 7.09 7.08 14.39
N LEU A 270 6.89 8.33 13.96
CA LEU A 270 5.94 9.25 14.58
C LEU A 270 4.54 8.97 14.04
N LEU A 271 3.69 8.34 14.84
CA LEU A 271 2.38 7.86 14.41
C LEU A 271 1.25 8.70 15.02
N PRO A 272 0.23 9.11 14.24
CA PRO A 272 -0.91 9.88 14.74
C PRO A 272 -1.93 8.98 15.47
N ILE A 273 -1.46 8.25 16.48
CA ILE A 273 -2.22 7.33 17.32
C ILE A 273 -2.05 7.71 18.79
N VAL A 274 -3.01 7.33 19.64
CA VAL A 274 -3.03 7.60 21.08
C VAL A 274 -2.20 6.55 21.83
N HIS A 275 -2.34 5.29 21.44
CA HIS A 275 -1.58 4.17 22.01
C HIS A 275 -0.90 3.37 20.89
N SER A 276 0.30 2.85 21.16
CA SER A 276 1.00 1.93 20.24
C SER A 276 0.50 0.48 20.36
N SER A 277 -0.82 0.30 20.50
CA SER A 277 -1.46 -1.02 20.61
C SER A 277 -1.74 -1.62 19.23
N ALA A 278 -1.93 -2.95 19.18
CA ALA A 278 -2.27 -3.64 17.94
C ALA A 278 -3.56 -3.10 17.28
N GLU A 279 -4.56 -2.71 18.07
CA GLU A 279 -5.84 -2.15 17.59
C GLU A 279 -5.64 -0.82 16.87
N GLU A 280 -4.92 0.13 17.48
CA GLU A 280 -4.68 1.44 16.87
C GLU A 280 -3.72 1.36 15.68
N LEU A 281 -2.75 0.44 15.72
CA LEU A 281 -1.92 0.13 14.57
C LEU A 281 -2.75 -0.42 13.40
N ALA A 282 -3.76 -1.27 13.66
CA ALA A 282 -4.65 -1.77 12.63
C ALA A 282 -5.49 -0.63 12.00
N ILE A 283 -5.97 0.33 12.81
CA ILE A 283 -6.67 1.53 12.31
C ILE A 283 -5.73 2.39 11.46
N TYR A 284 -4.53 2.69 11.96
CA TYR A 284 -3.52 3.47 11.25
C TYR A 284 -3.16 2.83 9.90
N ILE A 285 -2.88 1.53 9.88
CA ILE A 285 -2.52 0.80 8.66
C ILE A 285 -3.71 0.73 7.69
N SER A 286 -4.94 0.61 8.18
CA SER A 286 -6.15 0.68 7.35
C SER A 286 -6.29 2.02 6.63
N ASN A 287 -6.03 3.14 7.32
CA ASN A 287 -5.95 4.47 6.69
C ASN A 287 -4.88 4.51 5.59
N GLN A 288 -3.68 4.01 5.89
CA GLN A 288 -2.56 3.99 4.95
C GLN A 288 -2.83 3.14 3.71
N LEU A 289 -3.58 2.03 3.86
CA LEU A 289 -4.03 1.19 2.75
C LEU A 289 -5.04 1.93 1.86
N ILE A 290 -6.04 2.59 2.46
CA ILE A 290 -7.05 3.35 1.72
C ILE A 290 -6.40 4.52 0.98
N ASP A 291 -5.45 5.22 1.58
CA ASP A 291 -4.73 6.32 0.91
C ASP A 291 -3.87 5.82 -0.26
N ALA A 292 -3.30 4.62 -0.14
CA ALA A 292 -2.47 4.02 -1.18
C ALA A 292 -3.30 3.45 -2.35
N PHE A 293 -4.43 2.82 -2.07
CA PHE A 293 -5.37 2.37 -3.10
C PHE A 293 -6.19 3.52 -3.69
N THR A 294 -6.45 4.56 -2.89
CA THR A 294 -7.49 5.59 -3.04
C THR A 294 -8.92 5.05 -2.84
N LEU A 295 -9.74 5.83 -2.11
CA LEU A 295 -11.14 5.48 -1.85
C LEU A 295 -11.94 5.30 -3.14
N VAL A 296 -11.71 6.16 -4.14
CA VAL A 296 -12.40 6.12 -5.43
C VAL A 296 -12.11 4.81 -6.17
N ALA A 297 -10.83 4.41 -6.27
CA ALA A 297 -10.49 3.16 -6.97
C ALA A 297 -11.05 1.92 -6.26
N LEU A 298 -11.15 1.94 -4.93
CA LEU A 298 -11.78 0.87 -4.17
C LEU A 298 -13.29 0.79 -4.47
N LEU A 299 -13.98 1.93 -4.47
CA LEU A 299 -15.41 2.00 -4.81
C LEU A 299 -15.68 1.57 -6.26
N ASP A 300 -14.87 2.03 -7.22
CA ASP A 300 -14.99 1.65 -8.64
C ASP A 300 -14.79 0.14 -8.85
N ARG A 301 -14.01 -0.51 -7.97
CA ARG A 301 -13.82 -1.98 -7.97
C ARG A 301 -14.95 -2.72 -7.25
N GLY A 302 -15.94 -2.02 -6.70
CA GLY A 302 -17.01 -2.62 -5.92
C GLY A 302 -16.54 -3.17 -4.57
N VAL A 303 -15.45 -2.62 -4.01
CA VAL A 303 -14.98 -2.94 -2.65
C VAL A 303 -15.96 -2.34 -1.65
N ARG A 304 -16.42 -3.18 -0.72
CA ARG A 304 -17.35 -2.79 0.35
C ARG A 304 -16.70 -2.76 1.71
N LYS A 305 -15.55 -3.43 1.86
CA LYS A 305 -14.94 -3.63 3.17
C LYS A 305 -13.44 -3.87 3.09
N ILE A 306 -12.71 -3.29 4.02
CA ILE A 306 -11.30 -3.61 4.27
C ILE A 306 -11.16 -4.00 5.74
N GLU A 307 -10.47 -5.10 5.98
CA GLU A 307 -10.08 -5.56 7.31
C GLU A 307 -8.56 -5.66 7.37
N VAL A 308 -7.99 -5.11 8.43
CA VAL A 308 -6.55 -5.14 8.74
C VAL A 308 -6.35 -5.87 10.05
N SER A 309 -5.50 -6.89 10.04
CA SER A 309 -5.11 -7.62 11.25
C SER A 309 -3.65 -7.38 11.58
N ILE A 310 -3.36 -7.07 12.85
CA ILE A 310 -2.02 -6.88 13.39
C ILE A 310 -1.80 -7.87 14.52
N SER A 311 -0.74 -8.68 14.42
CA SER A 311 -0.36 -9.67 15.41
C SER A 311 0.97 -9.31 16.06
N GLU A 312 1.01 -9.22 17.38
CA GLU A 312 2.21 -8.92 18.19
C GLU A 312 2.98 -10.19 18.58
N ALA A 313 2.25 -11.30 18.70
CA ALA A 313 2.77 -12.62 19.03
C ALA A 313 1.89 -13.71 18.39
N ASN A 314 2.40 -14.95 18.35
CA ASN A 314 1.64 -16.07 17.79
C ASN A 314 0.26 -16.19 18.47
N GLN A 315 -0.80 -16.24 17.66
CA GLN A 315 -2.20 -16.36 18.09
C GLN A 315 -2.74 -15.15 18.88
N GLN A 316 -2.00 -14.05 18.97
CA GLN A 316 -2.46 -12.79 19.57
C GLN A 316 -2.50 -11.72 18.48
N PHE A 317 -3.69 -11.27 18.14
CA PHE A 317 -3.89 -10.26 17.10
C PHE A 317 -5.14 -9.43 17.34
N ALA A 318 -5.09 -8.18 16.89
CA ALA A 318 -6.25 -7.32 16.73
C ALA A 318 -6.65 -7.26 15.25
N SER A 319 -7.95 -7.21 14.98
CA SER A 319 -8.50 -6.93 13.64
C SER A 319 -9.35 -5.67 13.69
N TYR A 320 -9.10 -4.76 12.76
CA TYR A 320 -9.94 -3.59 12.53
C TYR A 320 -10.64 -3.72 11.17
N GLU A 321 -11.96 -3.61 11.19
CA GLU A 321 -12.82 -3.67 10.01
C GLU A 321 -13.38 -2.29 9.68
N ARG A 322 -13.30 -1.90 8.42
CA ARG A 322 -13.89 -0.67 7.89
C ARG A 322 -14.79 -0.98 6.70
N THR A 323 -16.06 -0.64 6.85
CA THR A 323 -17.01 -0.60 5.74
C THR A 323 -16.73 0.62 4.88
N ILE A 324 -16.65 0.39 3.58
CA ILE A 324 -16.52 1.42 2.56
C ILE A 324 -17.90 1.57 1.92
N LEU A 325 -18.58 2.65 2.26
CA LEU A 325 -19.90 2.98 1.72
C LEU A 325 -19.72 3.85 0.48
N ALA A 326 -20.46 3.51 -0.57
CA ALA A 326 -20.60 4.31 -1.79
C ALA A 326 -21.56 5.48 -1.57
#